data_AF-A0A942HI05-F1
#
_entry.id   AF-A0A942HI05-F1
#
_cell.length_a   1.000
_cell.length_b   1.000
_cell.length_c   1.000
_cell.angle_alpha   90.00
_cell.angle_beta   90.00
_cell.angle_gamma   90.00
#
_symmetry.space_group_name_H-M   'P 1'
#
loop_
_entity.id
_entity.type
_entity.pdbx_description
1 polymer ?
#
loop_
_entity_poly.entity_id
_entity_poly.type
_entity_poly.pdbx_seq_one_letter_code
_entity_poly.pdbx_strand_id
1 'polypeptide(L)'
;MLPYLYYNCSMKSLTVRLPNPLVADIEAESRGRKISKSDVVRERLETAPRKHKRRGGGLEAIADLIGSVNGLPADLSSLKKHYLQFTGYGKKRSR
;
A
#
# COMPACT_ATOMS: atom_id res chain seq x y z
N MET A 1 5.54 -31.02 -6.34
CA MET A 1 4.76 -31.13 -5.09
C MET A 1 4.96 -29.80 -4.35
N LEU A 2 4.11 -28.78 -4.40
CA LEU A 2 2.64 -28.67 -4.52
C LEU A 2 2.22 -27.34 -5.22
N PRO A 3 1.46 -27.34 -6.34
CA PRO A 3 0.83 -26.12 -6.88
C PRO A 3 -0.61 -25.88 -6.36
N TYR A 4 -1.11 -26.73 -5.46
CA TYR A 4 -2.54 -26.80 -5.10
C TYR A 4 -3.04 -25.71 -4.13
N LEU A 5 -2.17 -24.87 -3.56
CA LEU A 5 -2.58 -23.83 -2.61
C LEU A 5 -3.06 -22.53 -3.26
N TYR A 6 -2.95 -22.38 -4.58
CA TYR A 6 -3.31 -21.12 -5.26
C TYR A 6 -4.81 -20.98 -5.57
N TYR A 7 -5.60 -22.06 -5.44
CA TYR A 7 -7.01 -22.06 -5.86
C TYR A 7 -8.04 -21.85 -4.73
N ASN A 8 -7.62 -21.75 -3.47
CA ASN A 8 -8.54 -21.58 -2.35
C ASN A 8 -8.81 -20.11 -1.96
N CYS A 9 -8.40 -19.16 -2.80
CA CYS A 9 -8.73 -17.76 -2.62
C CYS A 9 -10.12 -17.51 -3.24
N SER A 10 -11.04 -16.89 -2.50
CA SER A 10 -12.35 -16.51 -3.03
C SER A 10 -12.19 -15.51 -4.18
N MET A 11 -12.16 -16.04 -5.41
CA MET A 11 -12.00 -15.25 -6.62
C MET A 11 -13.25 -14.41 -6.85
N LYS A 12 -13.10 -13.09 -6.83
CA LYS A 12 -14.17 -12.16 -7.22
C LYS A 12 -14.13 -11.96 -8.73
N SER A 13 -15.29 -12.04 -9.38
CA SER A 13 -15.42 -11.74 -10.81
C SER A 13 -15.51 -10.24 -11.03
N LEU A 14 -14.79 -9.73 -12.04
CA LEU A 14 -14.76 -8.33 -12.46
C LEU A 14 -15.01 -8.27 -13.96
N THR A 15 -16.06 -7.58 -14.39
CA THR A 15 -16.35 -7.33 -15.81
C THR A 15 -15.92 -5.90 -16.16
N VAL A 16 -14.96 -5.76 -17.09
CA VAL A 16 -14.44 -4.47 -17.53
C VAL A 16 -14.55 -4.36 -19.05
N ARG A 17 -14.96 -3.19 -19.55
CA ARG A 17 -14.87 -2.87 -20.98
C ARG A 17 -13.45 -2.41 -21.30
N LEU A 18 -12.78 -3.12 -22.20
CA LEU A 18 -11.42 -2.81 -22.62
C LEU A 18 -11.40 -2.31 -24.07
N PRO A 19 -10.55 -1.33 -24.40
CA PRO A 19 -10.24 -1.01 -25.79
C PRO A 19 -9.78 -2.24 -26.58
N ASN A 20 -10.24 -2.36 -27.83
CA ASN A 20 -9.86 -3.43 -28.76
C ASN A 20 -8.35 -3.73 -28.81
N PRO A 21 -7.43 -2.74 -28.87
CA PRO A 21 -5.99 -3.04 -28.90
C PRO A 21 -5.52 -3.79 -27.64
N LEU A 22 -6.04 -3.43 -26.46
CA LEU A 22 -5.67 -4.10 -25.21
C LEU A 22 -6.17 -5.55 -25.16
N VAL A 23 -7.33 -5.83 -25.76
CA VAL A 23 -7.82 -7.20 -25.87
C VAL A 23 -6.92 -8.02 -26.79
N ALA A 24 -6.53 -7.47 -27.94
CA ALA A 24 -5.63 -8.12 -28.88
C ALA A 24 -4.27 -8.46 -28.23
N ASP A 25 -3.71 -7.53 -27.45
CA ASP A 25 -2.45 -7.75 -26.73
C ASP A 25 -2.57 -8.88 -25.69
N ILE A 26 -3.68 -8.94 -24.95
CA ILE A 26 -3.94 -10.01 -23.97
C ILE A 26 -4.09 -11.36 -24.67
N GLU A 27 -4.76 -11.39 -25.82
CA GLU A 27 -4.91 -12.62 -26.60
C GLU A 27 -3.60 -13.12 -27.20
N ALA A 28 -2.77 -12.21 -27.73
CA ALA A 28 -1.45 -12.53 -28.23
C ALA A 28 -0.55 -13.10 -27.12
N GLU A 29 -0.57 -12.50 -25.92
CA GLU A 29 0.19 -12.98 -24.77
C GLU A 29 -0.32 -14.32 -24.25
N SER A 30 -1.65 -14.48 -24.15
CA SER A 30 -2.29 -15.74 -23.79
C SER A 30 -1.88 -16.88 -24.73
N ARG A 31 -1.85 -16.63 -26.04
CA ARG A 31 -1.40 -17.61 -27.04
C ARG A 31 0.10 -17.88 -26.96
N GLY A 32 0.91 -16.83 -26.84
CA GLY A 32 2.37 -16.95 -26.77
C GLY A 32 2.85 -17.72 -25.55
N ARG A 33 2.20 -17.52 -24.39
CA ARG A 33 2.55 -18.15 -23.11
C ARG A 33 1.73 -19.39 -22.76
N LYS A 34 0.68 -19.70 -23.53
CA LYS A 34 -0.29 -20.80 -23.27
C LYS A 34 -0.96 -20.72 -21.90
N ILE A 35 -1.28 -19.51 -21.44
CA ILE A 35 -2.00 -19.24 -20.19
C ILE A 35 -3.36 -18.62 -20.47
N SER A 36 -4.29 -18.67 -19.51
CA SER A 36 -5.63 -18.12 -19.73
C SER A 36 -5.59 -16.59 -19.81
N LYS A 37 -6.53 -15.99 -20.55
CA LYS A 37 -6.70 -14.53 -20.62
C LYS A 37 -6.84 -13.93 -19.22
N SER A 38 -7.56 -14.61 -18.34
CA SER A 38 -7.75 -14.20 -16.94
C SER A 38 -6.46 -14.23 -16.13
N ASP A 39 -5.56 -15.18 -16.40
CA ASP A 39 -4.25 -15.24 -15.73
C ASP A 39 -3.34 -14.12 -16.22
N VAL A 40 -3.34 -13.83 -17.54
CA VAL A 40 -2.63 -12.65 -18.08
C VAL A 40 -3.13 -11.37 -17.42
N VAL A 41 -4.45 -11.20 -17.33
CA VAL A 41 -5.07 -10.02 -16.69
C VAL A 41 -4.70 -9.93 -15.22
N ARG A 42 -4.76 -11.05 -14.48
CA ARG A 42 -4.39 -11.08 -13.05
C ARG A 42 -2.91 -10.75 -12.84
N GLU A 43 -2.02 -11.38 -13.59
CA GLU A 43 -0.57 -11.14 -13.53
C GLU A 43 -0.24 -9.68 -13.85
N ARG A 44 -0.84 -9.11 -14.90
CA ARG A 44 -0.68 -7.69 -15.25
C ARG A 44 -1.21 -6.76 -14.17
N LEU A 45 -2.36 -7.06 -13.55
CA LEU A 45 -2.93 -6.26 -12.46
C LEU A 45 -2.11 -6.36 -11.15
N GLU A 46 -1.50 -7.51 -10.87
CA GLU A 46 -0.63 -7.72 -9.71
C GLU A 46 0.74 -7.08 -9.89
N THR A 47 1.31 -7.20 -11.09
CA THR A 47 2.64 -6.70 -11.46
C THR A 47 2.63 -5.21 -11.77
N ALA A 48 1.51 -4.67 -12.25
CA ALA A 48 1.36 -3.24 -12.47
C ALA A 48 1.85 -2.52 -11.21
N PRO A 49 2.87 -1.64 -11.31
CA PRO A 49 3.38 -0.95 -10.16
C PRO A 49 2.18 -0.29 -9.51
N ARG A 50 1.88 -0.65 -8.25
CA ARG A 50 0.87 0.00 -7.45
C ARG A 50 1.34 1.45 -7.26
N LYS A 51 1.17 2.29 -8.29
CA LYS A 51 1.56 3.70 -8.31
C LYS A 51 0.91 4.44 -7.13
N HIS A 52 -0.15 3.85 -6.55
CA HIS A 52 -0.90 4.41 -5.44
C HIS A 52 -0.73 3.74 -4.07
N LYS A 53 0.04 2.64 -3.92
CA LYS A 53 0.20 1.97 -2.60
C LYS A 53 1.55 2.21 -1.93
N ARG A 54 2.24 3.31 -2.27
CA ARG A 54 3.48 3.74 -1.60
C ARG A 54 3.49 5.23 -1.27
N ARG A 55 2.35 5.77 -0.86
CA ARG A 55 2.41 6.65 0.31
C ARG A 55 2.00 5.75 1.43
N GLY A 56 2.98 5.14 2.09
CA GLY A 56 2.71 4.51 3.36
C GLY A 56 1.86 5.46 4.18
N GLY A 57 0.85 4.94 4.88
CA GLY A 57 0.02 5.78 5.75
C GLY A 57 0.92 6.69 6.59
N GLY A 58 0.45 7.85 7.05
CA GLY A 58 1.32 8.84 7.70
C GLY A 58 2.29 8.28 8.75
N LEU A 59 1.95 7.15 9.38
CA LEU A 59 2.81 6.34 10.26
C LEU A 59 3.98 5.62 9.56
N GLU A 60 3.76 4.96 8.42
CA GLU A 60 4.85 4.33 7.64
C GLU A 60 5.84 5.39 7.15
N ALA A 61 5.37 6.61 6.85
CA ALA A 61 6.23 7.71 6.43
C ALA A 61 7.16 8.26 7.53
N ILE A 62 6.91 7.92 8.80
CA ILE A 62 7.72 8.33 9.95
C ILE A 62 8.26 7.13 10.74
N ALA A 63 8.17 5.92 10.19
CA ALA A 63 8.47 4.68 10.94
C ALA A 63 9.93 4.61 11.40
N ASP A 64 10.85 5.18 10.62
CA ASP A 64 12.26 5.36 10.94
C ASP A 64 12.51 6.33 12.11
N LEU A 65 11.59 7.27 12.33
CA LEU A 65 11.66 8.23 13.43
C LEU A 65 11.09 7.67 14.74
N ILE A 66 10.29 6.60 14.70
CA ILE A 66 9.69 5.99 15.89
C ILE A 66 10.81 5.38 16.76
N GLY A 67 10.92 5.83 18.01
CA GLY A 67 11.95 5.35 18.95
C GLY A 67 13.33 5.99 18.78
N SER A 68 13.48 6.97 17.90
CA SER A 68 14.75 7.71 17.71
C SER A 68 15.16 8.57 18.92
N VAL A 69 14.21 8.90 19.81
CA VAL A 69 14.45 9.75 20.98
C VAL A 69 14.48 8.93 22.26
N ASN A 70 15.59 9.02 22.99
CA ASN A 70 15.82 8.33 24.27
C ASN A 70 15.77 9.30 25.46
N GLY A 71 15.60 8.77 26.68
CA GLY A 71 15.70 9.55 27.93
C GLY A 71 14.46 10.38 28.27
N LEU A 72 13.33 10.09 27.62
CA LEU A 72 12.09 10.81 27.81
C LEU A 72 11.23 10.22 28.95
N PRO A 73 10.46 11.04 29.69
CA PRO A 73 9.49 10.55 30.66
C PRO A 73 8.44 9.63 30.03
N ALA A 74 8.11 8.52 30.71
CA ALA A 74 7.15 7.53 30.22
C ALA A 74 5.71 8.07 30.11
N ASP A 75 5.43 9.19 30.77
CA ASP A 75 4.10 9.80 30.87
C ASP A 75 3.85 10.91 29.85
N LEU A 76 4.75 11.14 28.88
CA LEU A 76 4.63 12.20 27.88
C LEU A 76 3.34 12.15 27.06
N SER A 77 2.87 10.95 26.70
CA SER A 77 1.63 10.79 25.93
C SER A 77 0.40 11.18 26.75
N SER A 78 0.40 10.85 28.04
CA SER A 78 -0.67 11.12 29.00
C SER A 78 -0.69 12.59 29.44
N LEU A 79 0.47 13.19 29.70
CA LEU A 79 0.64 14.56 30.20
C LEU A 79 1.03 15.57 29.13
N LYS A 80 0.62 15.35 27.87
CA LYS A 80 0.98 16.19 26.72
C LYS A 80 0.80 17.70 26.95
N LYS A 81 -0.28 18.13 27.61
CA LYS A 81 -0.58 19.54 27.85
C LYS A 81 0.43 20.18 28.80
N HIS A 82 0.79 19.47 29.88
CA HIS A 82 1.76 19.93 30.87
C HIS A 82 3.12 20.16 30.22
N TYR A 83 3.62 19.17 29.48
CA TYR A 83 4.92 19.27 28.85
C TYR A 83 4.97 20.30 27.71
N LEU A 84 3.90 20.45 26.91
CA LEU A 84 3.82 21.51 25.90
C LEU A 84 3.85 22.91 26.53
N GLN A 85 3.16 23.11 27.66
CA GLN A 85 3.20 24.38 28.39
C GLN A 85 4.57 24.66 29.01
N PHE A 86 5.14 23.67 29.71
CA PHE A 86 6.44 23.77 30.37
C PHE A 86 7.55 24.10 29.38
N THR A 87 7.57 23.44 28.22
CA THR A 87 8.57 23.66 27.17
C THR A 87 8.28 24.89 26.30
N GLY A 88 7.13 25.56 26.48
CA GLY A 88 6.72 26.73 25.70
C GLY A 88 6.32 26.44 24.25
N TYR A 89 6.19 25.17 23.86
CA TYR A 89 5.75 24.75 22.53
C TYR A 89 4.25 24.98 22.32
N GLY A 90 3.83 25.21 21.07
CA GLY A 90 2.42 25.39 20.70
C GLY A 90 1.85 26.80 20.96
N LYS A 91 2.68 27.76 21.41
CA LYS A 91 2.27 29.17 21.47
C LYS A 91 2.12 29.74 20.06
N LYS A 92 0.97 30.35 19.78
CA LYS A 92 0.71 31.09 18.53
C LYS A 92 1.70 32.25 18.46
N ARG A 93 2.66 32.18 17.52
CA ARG A 93 3.55 33.31 17.24
C ARG A 93 2.71 34.42 16.58
N SER A 94 2.76 35.63 17.14
CA SER A 94 2.25 36.81 16.45
C SER A 94 3.10 37.00 15.19
N ARG A 95 2.44 37.05 14.04
CA ARG A 95 3.07 37.23 12.73
C ARG A 95 3.32 38.71 12.48
#